data_AF-A0A367LUV8-F1
#
_entry.id   AF-A0A367LUV8-F1
#
_cell.length_a   1.000
_cell.length_b   1.000
_cell.length_c   1.000
_cell.angle_alpha   90.00
_cell.angle_beta   90.00
_cell.angle_gamma   90.00
#
_symmetry.space_group_name_H-M   'P 1'
#
loop_
_entity.id
_entity.type
_entity.pdbx_description
1 polymer ?
#
loop_
_entity_poly.entity_id
_entity_poly.type
_entity_poly.pdbx_seq_one_letter_code
_entity_poly.pdbx_strand_id
1 'polypeptide(L)'
;MRLPRNLITLGLGLTLLNAGLATAAEELPAPIRMVQEKGARILGSFDAPDGLRGYAAEYQNQGMALYLTPDGKHVLTGHLFDAQ
;
A
#
# COMPACT_ATOMS: atom_id res chain seq x y z
N MET A 1 52.70 2.39 -44.06
CA MET A 1 51.86 1.20 -43.81
C MET A 1 51.87 0.86 -42.32
N ARG A 2 50.96 1.47 -41.54
CA ARG A 2 50.58 1.12 -40.15
C ARG A 2 49.16 1.66 -39.87
N LEU A 3 48.16 0.78 -39.80
CA LEU A 3 46.84 1.01 -39.14
C LEU A 3 46.99 0.65 -37.63
N PRO A 4 46.06 0.93 -36.68
CA PRO A 4 44.61 1.11 -36.83
C PRO A 4 43.88 2.13 -35.91
N ARG A 5 42.69 2.54 -36.40
CA ARG A 5 41.38 2.49 -35.73
C ARG A 5 41.39 2.33 -34.20
N ASN A 6 41.21 3.43 -33.47
CA ASN A 6 40.57 3.45 -32.14
C ASN A 6 39.68 4.70 -32.03
N LEU A 7 38.45 4.53 -32.52
CA LEU A 7 37.29 5.34 -32.18
C LEU A 7 36.80 4.83 -30.83
N ILE A 8 36.79 5.67 -29.79
CA ILE A 8 35.95 5.60 -28.57
C ILE A 8 36.50 6.71 -27.66
N THR A 9 35.65 7.68 -27.28
CA THR A 9 35.44 8.20 -25.91
C THR A 9 34.90 9.64 -25.98
N LEU A 10 33.65 9.85 -25.53
CA LEU A 10 33.14 10.99 -24.71
C LEU A 10 31.62 10.78 -24.60
N GLY A 11 31.06 10.36 -23.46
CA GLY A 11 30.70 11.21 -22.30
C GLY A 11 29.31 11.83 -22.56
N LEU A 12 28.27 11.72 -21.74
CA LEU A 12 28.20 11.90 -20.29
C LEU A 12 26.81 11.41 -19.83
N GLY A 13 26.76 10.62 -18.76
CA GLY A 13 25.53 9.99 -18.25
C GLY A 13 24.57 10.98 -17.59
N LEU A 14 23.29 10.92 -17.97
CA LEU A 14 22.18 11.52 -17.23
C LEU A 14 21.81 10.56 -16.09
N THR A 15 22.30 10.83 -14.88
CA THR A 15 21.85 10.12 -13.68
C THR A 15 20.50 10.67 -13.25
N LEU A 16 19.45 9.88 -13.49
CA LEU A 16 18.10 10.15 -12.99
C LEU A 16 18.12 10.09 -11.46
N LEU A 17 17.88 11.23 -10.80
CA LEU A 17 17.60 11.28 -9.36
C LEU A 17 16.28 10.55 -9.11
N ASN A 18 16.37 9.26 -8.75
CA ASN A 18 15.24 8.51 -8.25
C ASN A 18 15.05 8.86 -6.77
N ALA A 19 14.34 9.96 -6.51
CA ALA A 19 13.92 10.33 -5.15
C ALA A 19 12.96 9.26 -4.65
N GLY A 20 13.49 8.30 -3.89
CA GLY A 20 12.69 7.31 -3.17
C GLY A 20 11.78 8.03 -2.20
N LEU A 21 10.51 8.22 -2.60
CA LEU A 21 9.44 8.50 -1.67
C LEU A 21 9.32 7.27 -0.76
N ALA A 22 9.99 7.33 0.39
CA ALA A 22 9.70 6.42 1.48
C ALA A 22 8.25 6.68 1.89
N THR A 23 7.34 5.89 1.36
CA THR A 23 5.98 5.76 1.87
C THR A 23 6.13 5.26 3.30
N ALA A 24 5.87 6.14 4.27
CA ALA A 24 5.67 5.73 5.64
C ALA A 24 4.58 4.67 5.62
N ALA A 25 4.97 3.42 5.90
CA ALA A 25 4.02 2.36 6.15
C ALA A 25 3.28 2.75 7.42
N GLU A 26 2.13 3.42 7.24
CA GLU A 26 1.28 3.85 8.34
C GLU A 26 1.03 2.62 9.22
N GLU A 27 1.42 2.71 10.49
CA GLU A 27 1.43 1.55 11.35
C GLU A 27 -0.01 1.03 11.52
N LEU A 28 -0.28 -0.15 10.97
CA LEU A 28 -1.61 -0.71 10.96
C LEU A 28 -2.10 -0.96 12.40
N PRO A 29 -3.35 -0.57 12.73
CA PRO A 29 -3.96 -0.85 14.02
C PRO A 29 -3.91 -2.34 14.36
N ALA A 30 -3.75 -2.66 15.65
CA ALA A 30 -3.64 -4.05 16.11
C ALA A 30 -4.76 -4.98 15.57
N PRO A 31 -6.05 -4.57 15.54
CA PRO A 31 -7.09 -5.41 14.98
C PRO A 31 -6.94 -5.69 13.49
N ILE A 32 -6.46 -4.70 12.70
CA ILE A 32 -6.23 -4.86 11.26
C ILE A 32 -5.04 -5.79 11.02
N ARG A 33 -3.98 -5.65 11.81
CA ARG A 33 -2.81 -6.54 11.77
C ARG A 33 -3.20 -7.99 12.03
N MET A 34 -4.07 -8.25 13.00
CA MET A 34 -4.56 -9.60 13.27
C MET A 34 -5.32 -10.22 12.08
N VAL A 35 -6.09 -9.42 11.33
CA VAL A 35 -6.75 -9.91 10.11
C VAL A 35 -5.72 -10.18 9.01
N GLN A 36 -4.69 -9.34 8.92
CA GLN A 36 -3.57 -9.57 7.99
C GLN A 36 -2.84 -10.89 8.29
N GLU A 37 -2.54 -11.16 9.57
CA GLU A 37 -1.91 -12.41 10.02
C GLU A 37 -2.76 -13.65 9.74
N LYS A 38 -4.08 -13.50 9.66
CA LYS A 38 -5.00 -14.58 9.26
C LYS A 38 -4.99 -14.86 7.76
N GLY A 39 -4.26 -14.08 6.97
CA GLY A 39 -4.11 -14.27 5.52
C GLY A 39 -4.85 -13.23 4.67
N ALA A 40 -5.38 -12.15 5.27
CA ALA A 40 -5.87 -11.03 4.49
C ALA A 40 -4.73 -10.11 4.04
N ARG A 41 -4.83 -9.53 2.85
CA ARG A 41 -3.91 -8.53 2.33
C ARG A 41 -4.58 -7.19 2.36
N ILE A 42 -4.09 -6.27 3.19
CA ILE A 42 -4.61 -4.90 3.25
C ILE A 42 -4.21 -4.16 1.98
N LEU A 43 -5.18 -3.63 1.25
CA LEU A 43 -5.02 -2.89 0.00
C LEU A 43 -4.92 -1.38 0.24
N GLY A 44 -5.58 -0.89 1.29
CA GLY A 44 -5.58 0.52 1.67
C GLY A 44 -6.64 0.83 2.73
N SER A 45 -6.67 2.08 3.17
CA SER A 45 -7.71 2.62 4.06
C SER A 45 -8.65 3.55 3.30
N PHE A 46 -9.85 3.74 3.84
CA PHE A 46 -10.85 4.70 3.37
C PHE A 46 -11.68 5.23 4.54
N ASP A 47 -12.29 6.39 4.36
CA ASP A 47 -13.14 6.98 5.39
C ASP A 47 -14.50 6.28 5.40
N ALA A 48 -14.95 5.87 6.59
CA ALA A 48 -16.28 5.34 6.82
C ALA A 48 -17.06 6.28 7.76
N PRO A 49 -18.40 6.27 7.73
CA PRO A 49 -19.22 7.14 8.57
C PRO A 49 -19.08 6.81 10.06
N ASP A 50 -19.63 7.68 10.92
CA ASP A 50 -19.68 7.51 12.38
C ASP A 50 -18.32 7.31 13.07
N GLY A 51 -17.26 7.89 12.49
CA GLY A 51 -15.90 7.79 13.02
C GLY A 51 -15.26 6.41 12.82
N LEU A 52 -15.89 5.55 12.00
CA LEU A 52 -15.29 4.30 11.57
C LEU A 52 -14.17 4.59 10.57
N ARG A 53 -13.12 3.77 10.62
CA ARG A 53 -12.10 3.76 9.57
C ARG A 53 -12.22 2.49 8.75
N GLY A 54 -12.46 2.64 7.46
CA GLY A 54 -12.50 1.54 6.51
C GLY A 54 -11.10 1.09 6.10
N TYR A 55 -10.94 -0.20 5.88
CA TYR A 55 -9.76 -0.82 5.28
C TYR A 55 -10.24 -1.78 4.20
N ALA A 56 -9.79 -1.56 2.97
CA ALA A 56 -9.98 -2.51 1.89
C ALA A 56 -8.94 -3.62 2.06
N ALA A 57 -9.39 -4.87 2.03
CA ALA A 57 -8.50 -6.02 2.06
C ALA A 57 -8.93 -7.07 1.05
N GLU A 58 -8.01 -7.98 0.75
CA GLU A 58 -8.24 -9.14 -0.08
C GLU A 58 -7.94 -10.40 0.73
N TYR A 59 -8.88 -11.32 0.79
CA TYR A 59 -8.70 -12.61 1.43
C TYR A 59 -9.06 -13.70 0.42
N GLN A 60 -8.15 -14.63 0.17
CA GLN A 60 -8.37 -15.71 -0.80
C GLN A 60 -8.82 -15.20 -2.20
N ASN A 61 -8.21 -14.11 -2.69
CA ASN A 61 -8.59 -13.41 -3.93
C ASN A 61 -10.02 -12.83 -3.94
N GLN A 62 -10.65 -12.67 -2.78
CA GLN A 62 -11.94 -11.98 -2.63
C GLN A 62 -11.74 -10.67 -1.89
N GLY A 63 -12.23 -9.58 -2.47
CA GLY A 63 -12.26 -8.27 -1.82
C GLY A 63 -13.18 -8.28 -0.60
N MET A 64 -12.74 -7.68 0.49
CA MET A 64 -13.50 -7.47 1.72
C MET A 64 -13.27 -6.07 2.28
N ALA A 65 -14.27 -5.54 2.97
CA ALA A 65 -14.15 -4.32 3.75
C ALA A 65 -14.03 -4.65 5.24
N LEU A 66 -13.13 -3.94 5.91
CA LEU A 66 -12.88 -4.01 7.34
C LEU A 66 -13.17 -2.63 7.93
N TYR A 67 -13.99 -2.57 8.97
CA TYR A 67 -14.37 -1.32 9.63
C TYR A 67 -13.78 -1.31 11.03
N LEU A 68 -12.77 -0.47 11.25
CA LEU A 68 -12.22 -0.25 12.57
C LEU A 68 -13.14 0.69 13.35
N THR A 69 -13.51 0.27 14.56
CA THR A 69 -14.26 1.09 15.51
C THR A 69 -13.49 2.35 15.92
N PRO A 70 -14.17 3.43 16.35
CA PRO A 70 -13.49 4.68 16.74
C PRO A 70 -12.51 4.50 17.91
N ASP A 71 -12.73 3.49 18.75
CA ASP A 71 -11.84 3.13 19.88
C ASP A 71 -10.54 2.44 19.43
N GLY A 72 -10.45 1.99 18.15
CA GLY A 72 -9.25 1.37 17.59
C GLY A 72 -8.97 -0.06 18.07
N LYS A 73 -9.81 -0.62 18.95
CA LYS A 73 -9.64 -1.96 19.54
C LYS A 73 -10.46 -3.06 18.87
N HIS A 74 -11.49 -2.68 18.12
CA HIS A 74 -12.37 -3.65 17.44
C HIS A 74 -12.42 -3.37 15.94
N VAL A 75 -12.48 -4.45 15.17
CA VAL A 75 -12.72 -4.42 13.72
C VAL A 75 -13.95 -5.25 13.40
N LEU A 76 -14.81 -4.74 12.52
CA LEU A 76 -15.94 -5.45 11.93
C LEU A 76 -15.61 -5.80 10.48
N THR A 77 -16.09 -6.94 10.00
CA THR A 77 -15.93 -7.36 8.59
C THR A 77 -17.30 -7.50 7.98
N GLY A 78 -17.53 -6.93 6.81
CA GLY A 78 -18.80 -7.08 6.11
C GLY A 78 -19.13 -5.92 5.18
N HIS A 79 -20.42 -5.67 5.01
CA HIS A 79 -20.95 -4.57 4.23
C HIS A 79 -21.56 -3.53 5.17
N LEU A 80 -21.21 -2.27 4.95
CA LEU A 80 -21.87 -1.15 5.58
C LEU A 80 -22.89 -0.59 4.59
N PHE A 81 -24.16 -0.62 4.99
CA PHE A 81 -25.24 0.03 4.27
C PHE A 81 -25.53 1.36 4.97
N ASP A 82 -25.70 2.41 4.20
CA ASP A 82 -26.32 3.63 4.70
C ASP A 82 -27.85 3.55 4.54
N ALA A 83 -28.55 4.59 4.95
CA ALA A 83 -30.01 4.64 4.93
C ALA A 83 -30.59 5.08 3.58
N GLN A 84 -29.77 5.25 2.53
CA GLN A 84 -30.19 5.82 1.25
C GLN A 84 -30.52 4.76 0.20
#